data_AF-A0A7Z0Q334-F1
#
_entry.id   AF-A0A7Z0Q334-F1
#
_cell.length_a   1.000
_cell.length_b   1.000
_cell.length_c   1.000
_cell.angle_alpha   90.00
_cell.angle_beta   90.00
_cell.angle_gamma   90.00
#
_symmetry.space_group_name_H-M   'P 1'
#
loop_
_entity.id
_entity.type
_entity.pdbx_description
1 polymer ?
#
loop_
_entity_poly.entity_id
_entity_poly.type
_entity_poly.pdbx_seq_one_letter_code
_entity_poly.pdbx_strand_id
1 'polypeptide(L)'
;YEEMVGEAAARWYAPPGEPEGVEAAEGLGLDPLVGAVWRRLGWLAARSDVDAWTISLIFRDVAAYLDDRDVREEVLGCVLETVPQDGELVLVAHSLGTVVGMDLLTRLSPGVRVVHLTTAGSPLGMDSVYRRLLSGGTGRPGRVADWLNAWCPTDPVAIGCPLADRWPDGPSDLAVVNARDRAHDIDQYLAHTEVARSIGDRLAV
;
A
#
# COMPACT_ATOMS: atom_id res chain seq x y z
N TYR A 1 -9.04 -18.60 -15.59
CA TYR A 1 -9.33 -17.27 -15.01
C TYR A 1 -8.13 -16.78 -14.23
N GLU A 2 -7.60 -17.57 -13.29
CA GLU A 2 -6.29 -17.30 -12.65
C GLU A 2 -5.13 -17.19 -13.64
N GLU A 3 -5.13 -18.01 -14.68
CA GLU A 3 -4.09 -17.98 -15.74
C GLU A 3 -4.10 -16.66 -16.54
N MET A 4 -5.28 -16.08 -16.78
CA MET A 4 -5.42 -14.78 -17.46
C MET A 4 -5.00 -13.60 -16.57
N VAL A 5 -5.24 -13.69 -15.27
CA VAL A 5 -4.81 -12.66 -14.30
C VAL A 5 -3.30 -12.74 -14.09
N GLY A 6 -2.74 -13.96 -14.04
CA GLY A 6 -1.30 -14.21 -13.98
C GLY A 6 -0.56 -13.77 -15.24
N GLU A 7 -1.10 -14.05 -16.43
CA GLU A 7 -0.55 -13.56 -17.71
C GLU A 7 -0.69 -12.05 -17.85
N ALA A 8 -1.80 -11.46 -17.41
CA ALA A 8 -1.99 -10.01 -17.40
C ALA A 8 -0.98 -9.34 -16.47
N ALA A 9 -0.74 -9.90 -15.28
CA ALA A 9 0.31 -9.44 -14.37
C ALA A 9 1.70 -9.60 -15.02
N ALA A 10 2.08 -10.78 -15.50
CA ALA A 10 3.39 -10.99 -16.13
C ALA A 10 3.64 -10.06 -17.34
N ARG A 11 2.62 -9.80 -18.16
CA ARG A 11 2.71 -8.87 -19.30
C ARG A 11 2.80 -7.40 -18.86
N TRP A 12 2.28 -7.06 -17.69
CA TRP A 12 2.30 -5.71 -17.13
C TRP A 12 3.55 -5.43 -16.29
N TYR A 13 4.18 -6.47 -15.73
CA TYR A 13 5.37 -6.39 -14.87
C TYR A 13 6.70 -6.38 -15.63
N ALA A 14 6.71 -6.55 -16.95
CA ALA A 14 7.92 -6.41 -17.74
C ALA A 14 8.35 -4.91 -17.77
N PRO A 15 9.46 -4.51 -17.13
CA PRO A 15 10.00 -3.18 -17.35
C PRO A 15 10.33 -3.05 -18.84
N PRO A 16 10.07 -1.91 -19.49
CA PRO A 16 10.54 -1.73 -20.85
C PRO A 16 12.08 -1.82 -20.85
N GLY A 17 12.65 -2.46 -21.87
CA GLY A 17 13.99 -2.09 -22.31
C GLY A 17 14.02 -0.59 -22.59
N GLU A 18 15.14 0.07 -22.31
CA GLU A 18 15.30 1.53 -22.38
C GLU A 18 14.48 2.17 -23.51
N PRO A 19 13.42 2.94 -23.21
CA PRO A 19 12.79 3.75 -24.23
C PRO A 19 13.64 4.99 -24.47
N GLU A 20 14.10 5.16 -25.71
CA GLU A 20 14.69 6.39 -26.21
C GLU A 20 13.72 7.57 -26.04
N GLY A 21 14.19 8.66 -25.44
CA GLY A 21 13.60 9.99 -25.55
C GLY A 21 12.60 10.39 -24.47
N VAL A 22 13.11 10.79 -23.28
CA VAL A 22 12.50 11.87 -22.50
C VAL A 22 13.63 12.72 -21.91
N GLU A 23 13.73 13.95 -22.38
CA GLU A 23 14.76 14.91 -21.98
C GLU A 23 14.64 15.28 -20.49
N ALA A 24 15.76 15.07 -19.79
CA ALA A 24 16.26 15.82 -18.64
C ALA A 24 15.23 16.47 -17.68
N ALA A 25 14.91 15.75 -16.60
CA ALA A 25 14.61 16.38 -15.31
C ALA A 25 15.93 16.86 -14.65
N GLU A 26 16.68 17.72 -15.33
CA GLU A 26 17.81 18.45 -14.74
C GLU A 26 17.24 19.70 -14.05
N GLY A 27 17.04 19.64 -12.73
CA GLY A 27 16.64 20.84 -11.98
C GLY A 27 16.26 20.63 -10.52
N LEU A 28 15.96 19.40 -10.10
CA LEU A 28 15.69 19.09 -8.70
C LEU A 28 16.72 18.07 -8.25
N GLY A 29 17.69 18.47 -7.42
CA GLY A 29 18.80 17.65 -6.93
C GLY A 29 18.35 16.50 -6.01
N LEU A 30 17.50 15.62 -6.53
CA LEU A 30 16.97 14.45 -5.86
C LEU A 30 17.91 13.26 -6.09
N ASP A 31 18.09 12.46 -5.04
CA ASP A 31 18.89 11.24 -5.00
C ASP A 31 18.63 10.33 -6.24
N PRO A 32 19.66 9.73 -6.86
CA PRO A 32 19.52 8.80 -7.99
C PRO A 32 18.46 7.70 -7.80
N LEU A 33 18.23 7.28 -6.55
CA LEU A 33 17.24 6.29 -6.16
C LEU A 33 15.80 6.82 -6.29
N VAL A 34 15.60 8.08 -5.93
CA VAL A 34 14.33 8.82 -6.12
C VAL A 34 14.05 8.99 -7.62
N GLY A 35 15.07 9.28 -8.43
CA GLY A 35 14.94 9.36 -9.88
C GLY A 35 14.49 8.05 -10.55
N ALA A 36 14.94 6.89 -10.06
CA ALA A 36 14.50 5.58 -10.59
C ALA A 36 13.03 5.28 -10.25
N VAL A 37 12.58 5.67 -9.05
CA VAL A 37 11.18 5.58 -8.63
C VAL A 37 10.30 6.49 -9.47
N TRP A 38 10.71 7.75 -9.69
CA TRP A 38 9.99 8.69 -10.56
C TRP A 38 9.87 8.21 -12.01
N ARG A 39 10.90 7.56 -12.57
CA ARG A 39 10.84 6.97 -13.92
C ARG A 39 9.81 5.84 -14.01
N ARG A 40 9.73 4.98 -12.99
CA ARG A 40 8.71 3.92 -12.92
C ARG A 40 7.31 4.49 -12.70
N LEU A 41 7.18 5.52 -11.88
CA LEU A 41 5.93 6.24 -11.66
C LEU A 41 5.44 6.95 -12.92
N GLY A 42 6.32 7.60 -13.70
CA GLY A 42 5.97 8.22 -14.97
C GLY A 42 5.47 7.20 -16.01
N TRP A 43 6.09 6.01 -16.08
CA TRP A 43 5.64 4.91 -16.94
C TRP A 43 4.28 4.31 -16.52
N LEU A 44 3.98 4.29 -15.22
CA LEU A 44 2.70 3.83 -14.66
C LEU A 44 1.59 4.88 -14.77
N ALA A 45 1.87 6.15 -14.49
CA ALA A 45 0.94 7.26 -14.65
C ALA A 45 0.44 7.40 -16.10
N ALA A 46 1.34 7.18 -17.07
CA ALA A 46 0.99 7.10 -18.49
C ALA A 46 0.07 5.90 -18.85
N ARG A 47 -0.17 4.97 -17.92
CA ARG A 47 -0.99 3.76 -18.12
C ARG A 47 -2.27 3.74 -17.29
N SER A 48 -2.41 4.60 -16.28
CA SER A 48 -3.53 4.58 -15.34
C SER A 48 -4.49 5.77 -15.45
N ASP A 49 -4.23 6.80 -16.26
CA ASP A 49 -5.04 8.05 -16.32
C ASP A 49 -5.26 8.71 -14.93
N VAL A 50 -4.53 8.27 -13.91
CA VAL A 50 -4.44 8.93 -12.60
C VAL A 50 -3.43 10.06 -12.74
N ASP A 51 -3.85 11.28 -12.38
CA ASP A 51 -3.01 12.46 -12.54
C ASP A 51 -1.68 12.31 -11.77
N ALA A 52 -0.55 12.54 -12.46
CA ALA A 52 0.79 12.51 -11.86
C ALA A 52 0.92 13.44 -10.64
N TRP A 53 0.12 14.51 -10.60
CA TRP A 53 -0.04 15.39 -9.45
C TRP A 53 -0.63 14.68 -8.23
N THR A 54 -1.71 13.93 -8.41
CA THR A 54 -2.35 13.13 -7.35
C THR A 54 -1.38 12.11 -6.77
N ILE A 55 -0.66 11.41 -7.64
CA ILE A 55 0.39 10.45 -7.25
C ILE A 55 1.48 11.15 -6.43
N SER A 56 1.94 12.32 -6.88
CA SER A 56 2.96 13.11 -6.19
C SER A 56 2.51 13.58 -4.80
N LEU A 57 1.23 13.93 -4.65
CA LEU A 57 0.65 14.30 -3.35
C LEU A 57 0.66 13.11 -2.37
N ILE A 58 0.24 11.93 -2.83
CA ILE A 58 0.26 10.71 -2.01
C ILE A 58 1.69 10.40 -1.55
N PHE A 59 2.67 10.43 -2.45
CA PHE A 59 4.06 10.17 -2.08
C PHE A 59 4.64 11.26 -1.17
N ARG A 60 4.22 12.51 -1.34
CA ARG A 60 4.58 13.60 -0.43
C ARG A 60 4.05 13.34 0.98
N ASP A 61 2.81 12.87 1.12
CA ASP A 61 2.22 12.60 2.43
C ASP A 61 2.86 11.37 3.09
N VAL A 62 3.16 10.32 2.31
CA VAL A 62 3.96 9.18 2.77
C VAL A 62 5.35 9.61 3.24
N ALA A 63 6.03 10.46 2.47
CA ALA A 63 7.32 11.00 2.87
C ALA A 63 7.19 11.84 4.15
N ALA A 64 6.22 12.75 4.23
CA ALA A 64 6.00 13.57 5.43
C ALA A 64 5.78 12.72 6.68
N TYR A 65 4.90 11.71 6.60
CA TYR A 65 4.67 10.78 7.71
C TYR A 65 5.92 9.96 8.08
N LEU A 66 6.73 9.56 7.10
CA LEU A 66 7.92 8.74 7.35
C LEU A 66 9.15 9.55 7.79
N ASP A 67 9.30 10.79 7.33
CA ASP A 67 10.45 11.67 7.55
C ASP A 67 10.30 12.57 8.77
N ASP A 68 9.09 13.04 9.05
CA ASP A 68 8.82 13.94 10.17
C ASP A 68 8.25 13.17 11.34
N ARG A 69 9.03 13.11 12.44
CA ARG A 69 8.63 12.43 13.66
C ARG A 69 7.40 13.07 14.28
N ASP A 70 7.30 14.39 14.29
CA ASP A 70 6.21 15.08 14.97
C ASP A 70 4.89 14.85 14.22
N VAL A 71 4.93 14.90 12.87
CA VAL A 71 3.78 14.51 12.02
C VAL A 71 3.39 13.05 12.27
N ARG A 72 4.36 12.15 12.34
CA ARG A 72 4.10 10.73 12.59
C ARG A 72 3.39 10.51 13.93
N GLU A 73 3.91 11.12 14.99
CA GLU A 73 3.36 11.02 16.34
C GLU A 73 1.95 11.61 16.43
N GLU A 74 1.71 12.76 15.79
CA GLU A 74 0.40 13.40 15.77
C GLU A 74 -0.64 12.53 15.04
N VAL A 75 -0.31 12.04 13.84
CA VAL A 75 -1.19 11.15 13.06
C VAL A 75 -1.47 9.85 13.83
N LEU A 76 -0.44 9.20 14.39
CA LEU A 76 -0.63 7.99 15.18
C LEU A 76 -1.46 8.25 16.44
N GLY A 77 -1.24 9.38 17.12
CA GLY A 77 -2.03 9.80 18.28
C GLY A 77 -3.51 9.91 17.95
N CYS A 78 -3.84 10.64 16.87
CA CYS A 78 -5.22 10.80 16.41
C CYS A 78 -5.90 9.45 16.11
N VAL A 79 -5.19 8.52 15.46
CA VAL A 79 -5.76 7.20 15.17
C VAL A 79 -5.91 6.37 16.44
N LEU A 80 -4.91 6.35 17.31
CA LEU A 80 -4.93 5.61 18.59
C LEU A 80 -6.07 6.04 19.51
N GLU A 81 -6.44 7.32 19.52
CA GLU A 81 -7.58 7.83 20.31
C GLU A 81 -8.92 7.21 19.90
N THR A 82 -9.04 6.74 18.65
CA THR A 82 -10.25 6.08 18.14
C THR A 82 -10.28 4.57 18.39
N VAL A 83 -9.15 3.99 18.81
CA VAL A 83 -8.98 2.55 18.97
C VAL A 83 -9.32 2.14 20.42
N PRO A 84 -10.16 1.10 20.62
CA PRO A 84 -10.48 0.62 21.96
C PRO A 84 -9.24 0.07 22.68
N GLN A 85 -9.28 0.01 24.01
CA GLN A 85 -8.16 -0.49 24.83
C GLN A 85 -8.15 -2.01 24.98
N ASP A 86 -9.24 -2.68 24.64
CA ASP A 86 -9.39 -4.14 24.65
C ASP A 86 -10.42 -4.60 23.60
N GLY A 87 -10.39 -5.89 23.29
CA GLY A 87 -11.34 -6.53 22.38
C GLY A 87 -10.76 -6.89 21.02
N GLU A 88 -11.64 -7.21 20.08
CA GLU A 88 -11.29 -7.60 18.72
C GLU A 88 -11.38 -6.40 17.76
N LEU A 89 -10.41 -6.28 16.87
CA LEU A 89 -10.31 -5.20 15.89
C LEU A 89 -10.21 -5.76 14.48
N VAL A 90 -11.08 -5.28 13.59
CA VAL A 90 -10.95 -5.41 12.14
C VAL A 90 -10.38 -4.10 11.61
N LEU A 91 -9.19 -4.14 11.03
CA LEU A 91 -8.50 -2.97 10.50
C LEU A 91 -8.50 -3.00 8.97
N VAL A 92 -9.09 -1.99 8.34
CA VAL A 92 -9.06 -1.78 6.89
C VAL A 92 -8.27 -0.51 6.61
N ALA A 93 -7.22 -0.63 5.82
CA ALA A 93 -6.27 0.43 5.58
C ALA A 93 -6.01 0.59 4.07
N HIS A 94 -5.92 1.84 3.62
CA HIS A 94 -5.78 2.19 2.21
C HIS A 94 -4.66 3.20 2.00
N SER A 95 -3.86 3.05 0.95
CA SER A 95 -2.83 4.02 0.57
C SER A 95 -1.87 4.33 1.73
N LEU A 96 -1.63 5.61 2.06
CA LEU A 96 -0.89 6.03 3.26
C LEU A 96 -1.39 5.37 4.54
N GLY A 97 -2.70 5.15 4.65
CA GLY A 97 -3.30 4.49 5.81
C GLY A 97 -2.74 3.09 6.06
N THR A 98 -2.19 2.39 5.05
CA THR A 98 -1.51 1.10 5.30
C THR A 98 -0.21 1.29 6.05
N VAL A 99 0.56 2.33 5.74
CA VAL A 99 1.81 2.67 6.47
C VAL A 99 1.48 3.06 7.90
N VAL A 100 0.48 3.93 8.09
CA VAL A 100 -0.01 4.33 9.42
C VAL A 100 -0.53 3.12 10.19
N GLY A 101 -1.30 2.24 9.54
CA GLY A 101 -1.84 1.03 10.13
C GLY A 101 -0.75 0.07 10.60
N MET A 102 0.33 -0.09 9.82
CA MET A 102 1.47 -0.93 10.23
C MET A 102 2.19 -0.37 11.46
N ASP A 103 2.37 0.95 11.52
CA ASP A 103 2.94 1.61 12.69
C ASP A 103 1.99 1.54 13.90
N LEU A 104 0.68 1.69 13.69
CA LEU A 104 -0.36 1.58 14.72
C LEU A 104 -0.30 0.23 15.44
N LEU A 105 -0.10 -0.86 14.69
CA LEU A 105 -0.01 -2.23 15.24
C LEU A 105 1.12 -2.37 16.27
N THR A 106 2.17 -1.56 16.20
CA THR A 106 3.27 -1.56 17.18
C THR A 106 2.89 -0.91 18.52
N ARG A 107 1.79 -0.16 18.55
CA ARG A 107 1.37 0.66 19.70
C ARG A 107 0.03 0.24 20.32
N LEU A 108 -0.64 -0.75 19.73
CA LEU A 108 -1.90 -1.26 20.26
C LEU A 108 -1.75 -1.77 21.69
N SER A 109 -2.78 -1.50 22.50
CA SER A 109 -2.88 -2.07 23.85
C SER A 109 -2.76 -3.60 23.79
N PRO A 110 -2.10 -4.24 24.77
CA PRO A 110 -2.01 -5.70 24.83
C PRO A 110 -3.37 -6.42 24.85
N GLY A 111 -4.43 -5.74 25.28
CA GLY A 111 -5.80 -6.26 25.31
C GLY A 111 -6.50 -6.27 23.95
N VAL A 112 -5.93 -5.62 22.93
CA VAL A 112 -6.49 -5.57 21.57
C VAL A 112 -5.91 -6.69 20.72
N ARG A 113 -6.80 -7.43 20.05
CA ARG A 113 -6.47 -8.46 19.07
C ARG A 113 -6.96 -8.04 17.70
N VAL A 114 -6.04 -7.89 16.74
CA VAL A 114 -6.42 -7.61 15.36
C VAL A 114 -6.80 -8.91 14.68
N VAL A 115 -8.10 -9.16 14.59
CA VAL A 115 -8.63 -10.41 14.02
C VAL A 115 -8.53 -10.43 12.50
N HIS A 116 -8.48 -9.26 11.87
CA HIS A 116 -8.28 -9.14 10.43
C HIS A 116 -7.66 -7.78 10.07
N LEU A 117 -6.71 -7.81 9.14
CA LEU A 117 -6.13 -6.64 8.49
C LEU A 117 -6.39 -6.74 6.98
N THR A 118 -7.00 -5.72 6.40
CA THR A 118 -7.01 -5.52 4.94
C THR A 118 -6.14 -4.32 4.60
N THR A 119 -5.14 -4.52 3.74
CA THR A 119 -4.41 -3.43 3.09
C THR A 119 -4.83 -3.31 1.63
N ALA A 120 -5.12 -2.09 1.18
CA ALA A 120 -5.55 -1.81 -0.19
C ALA A 120 -4.70 -0.70 -0.82
N GLY A 121 -4.33 -0.84 -2.10
CA GLY A 121 -3.56 0.20 -2.82
C GLY A 121 -2.26 0.58 -2.09
N SER A 122 -1.56 -0.41 -1.55
CA SER A 122 -0.56 -0.18 -0.49
C SER A 122 0.83 0.15 -1.04
N PRO A 123 1.50 1.23 -0.58
CA PRO A 123 2.89 1.52 -0.92
C PRO A 123 3.91 0.65 -0.15
N LEU A 124 3.45 -0.32 0.66
CA LEU A 124 4.30 -1.21 1.46
C LEU A 124 5.20 -2.15 0.63
N GLY A 125 4.98 -2.22 -0.70
CA GLY A 125 5.86 -2.95 -1.62
C GLY A 125 7.19 -2.23 -1.89
N MET A 126 7.31 -0.96 -1.50
CA MET A 126 8.49 -0.15 -1.76
C MET A 126 9.50 -0.26 -0.61
N ASP A 127 10.75 -0.58 -0.94
CA ASP A 127 11.89 -0.59 0.01
C ASP A 127 12.04 0.71 0.78
N SER A 128 11.79 1.86 0.14
CA SER A 128 11.84 3.18 0.79
C SER A 128 10.73 3.39 1.82
N VAL A 129 9.67 2.58 1.79
CA VAL A 129 8.53 2.67 2.71
C VAL A 129 8.70 1.64 3.82
N TYR A 130 8.75 0.34 3.48
CA TYR A 130 8.71 -0.71 4.52
C TYR A 130 9.92 -0.69 5.46
N ARG A 131 11.09 -0.22 5.00
CA ARG A 131 12.30 -0.12 5.84
C ARG A 131 12.20 0.97 6.90
N ARG A 132 11.25 1.90 6.75
CA ARG A 132 11.06 3.08 7.61
C ARG A 132 9.88 2.96 8.57
N LEU A 133 9.19 1.82 8.54
CA LEU A 133 8.18 1.46 9.52
C LEU A 133 8.80 1.30 10.91
N LEU A 134 8.00 1.57 11.94
CA LEU A 134 8.40 1.38 13.33
C LEU A 134 8.69 -0.09 13.67
N SER A 135 8.09 -1.03 12.92
CA SER A 135 8.39 -2.47 13.02
C SER A 135 9.80 -2.85 12.58
N GLY A 136 10.53 -1.94 11.91
CA GLY A 136 11.90 -2.17 11.44
C GLY A 136 12.01 -3.02 10.17
N GLY A 137 10.91 -3.24 9.44
CA GLY A 137 10.95 -3.93 8.14
C GLY A 137 9.75 -4.83 7.85
N THR A 138 9.98 -5.83 6.99
CA THR A 138 8.95 -6.69 6.39
C THR A 138 8.50 -7.87 7.25
N GLY A 139 8.41 -7.68 8.57
CA GLY A 139 7.86 -8.69 9.48
C GLY A 139 6.33 -8.64 9.50
N ARG A 140 5.67 -9.81 9.63
CA ARG A 140 4.24 -9.82 9.94
C ARG A 140 4.01 -9.04 11.24
N PRO A 141 3.07 -8.08 11.27
CA PRO A 141 2.75 -7.40 12.50
C PRO A 141 2.30 -8.41 13.56
N GLY A 142 3.01 -8.44 14.70
CA GLY A 142 2.55 -9.23 15.84
C GLY A 142 1.13 -8.79 16.21
N ARG A 143 0.25 -9.75 16.51
CA ARG A 143 -1.19 -9.57 16.86
C ARG A 143 -2.19 -9.57 15.70
N VAL A 144 -1.76 -9.68 14.44
CA VAL A 144 -2.68 -9.84 13.30
C VAL A 144 -2.94 -11.31 13.01
N ALA A 145 -4.17 -11.76 13.26
CA ALA A 145 -4.58 -13.14 13.04
C ALA A 145 -4.68 -13.49 11.54
N ASP A 146 -5.16 -12.56 10.73
CA ASP A 146 -5.41 -12.73 9.30
C ASP A 146 -5.09 -11.43 8.56
N TRP A 147 -4.41 -11.52 7.41
CA TRP A 147 -3.98 -10.35 6.65
C TRP A 147 -4.21 -10.59 5.15
N LEU A 148 -5.10 -9.79 4.57
CA LEU A 148 -5.34 -9.70 3.12
C LEU A 148 -4.70 -8.42 2.57
N ASN A 149 -3.96 -8.53 1.46
CA ASN A 149 -3.54 -7.37 0.68
C ASN A 149 -4.22 -7.35 -0.68
N ALA A 150 -5.15 -6.42 -0.89
CA ALA A 150 -5.78 -6.17 -2.16
C ALA A 150 -4.95 -5.15 -2.95
N TRP A 151 -4.58 -5.49 -4.19
CA TRP A 151 -3.78 -4.60 -5.03
C TRP A 151 -4.24 -4.63 -6.48
N CYS A 152 -4.14 -3.49 -7.15
CA CYS A 152 -4.47 -3.39 -8.57
C CYS A 152 -3.20 -3.16 -9.39
N PRO A 153 -2.92 -3.95 -10.45
CA PRO A 153 -1.72 -3.75 -11.28
C PRO A 153 -1.63 -2.37 -11.96
N THR A 154 -2.77 -1.70 -12.14
CA THR A 154 -2.83 -0.33 -12.71
C THR A 154 -2.80 0.75 -11.64
N ASP A 155 -2.74 0.40 -10.36
CA ASP A 155 -2.59 1.36 -9.27
C ASP A 155 -1.11 1.73 -9.10
N PRO A 156 -0.71 3.00 -9.37
CA PRO A 156 0.68 3.44 -9.28
C PRO A 156 1.21 3.51 -7.84
N VAL A 157 0.36 3.43 -6.82
CA VAL A 157 0.79 3.43 -5.42
C VAL A 157 1.08 2.00 -4.94
N ALA A 158 0.43 0.99 -5.53
CA ALA A 158 0.61 -0.42 -5.19
C ALA A 158 1.90 -1.05 -5.76
N ILE A 159 2.90 -0.23 -6.10
CA ILE A 159 4.17 -0.70 -6.67
C ILE A 159 4.89 -1.62 -5.68
N GLY A 160 5.43 -2.71 -6.22
CA GLY A 160 6.12 -3.72 -5.43
C GLY A 160 5.17 -4.73 -4.77
N CYS A 161 3.88 -4.70 -5.11
CA CYS A 161 2.99 -5.84 -4.90
C CYS A 161 3.29 -6.96 -5.94
N PRO A 162 2.90 -8.22 -5.68
CA PRO A 162 2.28 -8.72 -4.44
C PRO A 162 3.22 -8.58 -3.24
N LEU A 163 2.69 -8.27 -2.07
CA LEU A 163 3.51 -8.04 -0.88
C LEU A 163 4.19 -9.33 -0.37
N ALA A 164 3.55 -10.49 -0.57
CA ALA A 164 4.09 -11.79 -0.16
C ALA A 164 5.51 -12.05 -0.70
N ASP A 165 5.91 -11.46 -1.83
CA ASP A 165 7.25 -11.60 -2.40
C ASP A 165 8.36 -11.03 -1.49
N ARG A 166 8.03 -10.04 -0.64
CA ARG A 166 9.00 -9.33 0.21
C ARG A 166 8.72 -9.48 1.71
N TRP A 167 7.56 -10.01 2.06
CA TRP A 167 7.07 -10.15 3.42
C TRP A 167 6.98 -11.66 3.77
N PRO A 168 7.99 -12.24 4.46
CA PRO A 168 8.11 -13.69 4.65
C PRO A 168 6.93 -14.38 5.35
N ASP A 169 6.23 -13.66 6.23
CA ASP A 169 5.00 -14.09 6.90
C ASP A 169 3.82 -13.17 6.52
N GLY A 170 3.89 -12.64 5.30
CA GLY A 170 3.10 -11.53 4.79
C GLY A 170 1.61 -11.83 4.59
N PRO A 171 0.92 -10.93 3.87
CA PRO A 171 -0.49 -11.11 3.58
C PRO A 171 -0.73 -12.26 2.60
N SER A 172 -1.98 -12.71 2.55
CA SER A 172 -2.52 -13.30 1.33
C SER A 172 -2.78 -12.15 0.34
N ASP A 173 -2.13 -12.18 -0.82
CA ASP A 173 -2.33 -11.17 -1.85
C ASP A 173 -3.53 -11.52 -2.75
N LEU A 174 -4.36 -10.51 -3.02
CA LEU A 174 -5.47 -10.56 -3.95
C LEU A 174 -5.29 -9.46 -5.01
N ALA A 175 -4.98 -9.87 -6.24
CA ALA A 175 -4.97 -8.97 -7.38
C ALA A 175 -6.41 -8.66 -7.81
N VAL A 176 -6.74 -7.37 -7.92
CA VAL A 176 -8.05 -6.90 -8.37
C VAL A 176 -7.92 -5.98 -9.58
N VAL A 177 -9.02 -5.76 -10.30
CA VAL A 177 -9.07 -4.88 -11.47
C VAL A 177 -10.01 -3.72 -11.16
N ASN A 178 -9.43 -2.56 -10.88
CA ASN A 178 -10.16 -1.31 -10.70
C ASN A 178 -10.26 -0.56 -12.03
N ALA A 179 -11.25 0.33 -12.17
CA ALA A 179 -11.32 1.24 -13.31
C ALA A 179 -10.04 2.10 -13.39
N ARG A 180 -9.51 2.36 -14.59
CA ARG A 180 -8.21 3.06 -14.75
C ARG A 180 -8.18 4.40 -14.01
N ASP A 181 -9.18 5.25 -14.27
CA ASP A 181 -9.37 6.57 -13.66
C ASP A 181 -9.62 6.53 -12.14
N ARG A 182 -9.90 5.35 -11.58
CA ARG A 182 -10.13 5.11 -10.16
C ARG A 182 -9.29 3.94 -9.63
N ALA A 183 -8.11 3.73 -10.22
CA ALA A 183 -7.30 2.55 -9.89
C ALA A 183 -6.89 2.51 -8.41
N HIS A 184 -6.73 3.70 -7.81
CA HIS A 184 -6.33 3.92 -6.42
C HIS A 184 -7.50 4.36 -5.51
N ASP A 185 -8.74 4.07 -5.90
CA ASP A 185 -9.93 4.41 -5.12
C ASP A 185 -10.32 3.25 -4.19
N ILE A 186 -10.48 3.53 -2.89
CA ILE A 186 -10.87 2.53 -1.90
C ILE A 186 -12.24 1.94 -2.20
N ASP A 187 -13.17 2.72 -2.76
CA ASP A 187 -14.50 2.23 -3.10
C ASP A 187 -14.43 1.15 -4.19
N GLN A 188 -13.49 1.29 -5.14
CA GLN A 188 -13.24 0.26 -6.16
C GLN A 188 -12.67 -1.01 -5.54
N TYR A 189 -11.71 -0.88 -4.62
CA TYR A 189 -11.16 -2.03 -3.90
C TYR A 189 -12.23 -2.78 -3.08
N LEU A 190 -13.07 -2.06 -2.34
CA LEU A 190 -14.10 -2.65 -1.49
C LEU A 190 -15.30 -3.19 -2.29
N ALA A 191 -15.50 -2.76 -3.53
CA ALA A 191 -16.54 -3.29 -4.41
C ALA A 191 -16.25 -4.73 -4.89
N HIS A 192 -15.01 -5.22 -4.80
CA HIS A 192 -14.68 -6.60 -5.12
C HIS A 192 -15.26 -7.54 -4.05
N THR A 193 -15.98 -8.56 -4.50
CA THR A 193 -16.73 -9.46 -3.61
C THR A 193 -15.81 -10.21 -2.64
N GLU A 194 -14.63 -10.59 -3.10
CA GLU A 194 -13.61 -11.29 -2.32
C GLU A 194 -13.04 -10.42 -1.19
N VAL A 195 -12.80 -9.13 -1.48
CA VAL A 195 -12.35 -8.16 -0.47
C VAL A 195 -13.46 -7.92 0.56
N ALA A 196 -14.67 -7.60 0.10
CA ALA A 196 -15.81 -7.36 0.97
C ALA A 196 -16.15 -8.57 1.84
N ARG A 197 -16.09 -9.79 1.29
CA ARG A 197 -16.32 -11.04 2.03
C ARG A 197 -15.26 -11.25 3.12
N SER A 198 -13.99 -11.06 2.80
CA SER A 198 -12.88 -11.19 3.76
C SER A 198 -13.06 -10.31 5.00
N ILE A 199 -13.62 -9.11 4.81
CA ILE A 199 -13.96 -8.18 5.91
C ILE A 199 -15.26 -8.61 6.59
N GLY A 200 -16.33 -8.82 5.82
CA GLY A 200 -17.68 -9.09 6.32
C GLY A 200 -17.78 -10.36 7.18
N ASP A 201 -17.05 -11.41 6.82
CA ASP A 201 -17.00 -12.68 7.56
C ASP A 201 -16.44 -12.50 8.99
N ARG A 202 -15.75 -11.39 9.27
CA ARG A 202 -15.16 -11.06 10.57
C ARG A 202 -16.04 -10.13 11.41
N LEU A 203 -17.03 -9.49 10.78
CA LEU A 203 -17.98 -8.59 11.44
C LEU A 203 -19.28 -9.30 11.83
N ALA A 204 -19.60 -10.42 11.18
CA ALA A 204 -20.82 -11.20 11.42
C ALA A 204 -20.71 -12.18 12.60
N VAL A 205 -19.71 -12.01 13.47
CA VAL A 205 -19.39 -12.90 14.61
C VAL A 205 -20.12 -12.46 15.88
#